data_AF-A0A2J6Q0A4-F1
#
_entry.id   AF-A0A2J6Q0A4-F1
#
_cell.length_a   1.000
_cell.length_b   1.000
_cell.length_c   1.000
_cell.angle_alpha   90.00
_cell.angle_beta   90.00
_cell.angle_gamma   90.00
#
_symmetry.space_group_name_H-M   'P 1'
#
loop_
_entity.id
_entity.type
_entity.pdbx_description
1 polymer ?
#
loop_
_entity_poly.entity_id
_entity_poly.type
_entity_poly.pdbx_seq_one_letter_code
_entity_poly.pdbx_strand_id
1 'polypeptide(L)'
;MDWEAQSRQMATIYSNARVVLAATDAEDGRGGLLARNPSRERRGPFNITPKTGESFSVFVRSRLKHFSFRSPGAGLGIPLKHPLLKRAWAFQEELLATRIVHFTK
;
A
#
# COMPACT_ATOMS: atom_id res chain seq x y z
N MET A 1 21.16 -24.49 8.05
CA MET A 1 21.58 -24.12 9.42
C MET A 1 21.39 -22.63 9.73
N ASP A 2 21.49 -21.71 8.75
CA ASP A 2 21.27 -20.26 8.99
C ASP A 2 19.79 -19.86 9.17
N TRP A 3 18.87 -20.51 8.45
CA TRP A 3 17.43 -20.15 8.48
C TRP A 3 16.79 -20.23 9.89
N GLU A 4 17.12 -21.24 10.70
CA GLU A 4 16.54 -21.42 12.03
C GLU A 4 16.96 -20.31 12.99
N ALA A 5 18.22 -19.88 12.89
CA ALA A 5 18.75 -18.80 13.71
C ALA A 5 18.10 -17.46 13.31
N GLN A 6 18.08 -17.15 12.01
CA GLN A 6 17.53 -15.90 11.49
C GLN A 6 16.00 -15.82 11.71
N SER A 7 15.27 -16.91 11.51
CA SER A 7 13.81 -16.93 11.68
C SER A 7 13.37 -16.72 13.14
N ARG A 8 14.09 -17.30 14.11
CA ARG A 8 13.87 -17.03 15.53
C ARG A 8 14.08 -15.56 15.86
N GLN A 9 15.14 -14.97 15.33
CA GLN A 9 15.42 -13.55 15.52
C GLN A 9 14.32 -12.65 14.90
N MET A 10 13.84 -12.99 13.71
CA MET A 10 12.70 -12.30 13.08
C MET A 10 11.45 -12.37 13.96
N ALA A 11 11.12 -13.53 14.54
CA ALA A 11 9.97 -13.65 15.43
C ALA A 11 10.06 -12.69 16.62
N THR A 12 11.25 -12.57 17.23
CA THR A 12 11.48 -11.60 18.31
C THR A 12 11.36 -10.15 17.84
N ILE A 13 11.86 -9.82 16.65
CA ILE A 13 11.80 -8.44 16.12
C ILE A 13 10.36 -8.03 15.82
N TYR A 14 9.63 -8.86 15.04
CA TYR A 14 8.29 -8.52 14.58
C TYR A 14 7.23 -8.59 15.69
N SER A 15 7.40 -9.47 16.69
CA SER A 15 6.50 -9.51 17.87
C SER A 15 6.61 -8.26 18.74
N ASN A 16 7.80 -7.67 18.83
CA ASN A 16 8.05 -6.43 19.58
C ASN A 16 7.84 -5.15 18.75
N ALA A 17 7.60 -5.26 17.44
CA ALA A 17 7.32 -4.12 16.59
C ALA A 17 5.95 -3.51 16.92
N ARG A 18 5.90 -2.20 17.22
CA ARG A 18 4.62 -1.49 17.42
C ARG A 18 3.80 -1.41 16.14
N VAL A 19 4.46 -1.25 15.00
CA VAL A 19 3.85 -1.23 13.67
C VAL A 19 4.91 -1.64 12.66
N VAL A 20 4.47 -2.41 11.66
CA VAL A 20 5.29 -2.79 10.51
C VAL A 20 4.78 -2.02 9.29
N LEU A 21 5.69 -1.34 8.59
CA LEU A 21 5.36 -0.60 7.37
C LEU A 21 5.81 -1.43 6.17
N ALA A 22 4.87 -1.85 5.34
CA ALA A 22 5.14 -2.69 4.18
C ALA A 22 4.99 -1.89 2.88
N ALA A 23 6.11 -1.66 2.18
CA ALA A 23 6.12 -1.08 0.83
C ALA A 23 5.64 -2.11 -0.19
N THR A 24 4.34 -2.35 -0.24
CA THR A 24 3.75 -3.53 -0.90
C THR A 24 3.86 -3.48 -2.42
N ASP A 25 3.97 -2.26 -2.96
CA ASP A 25 4.22 -2.02 -4.38
C ASP A 25 5.70 -1.86 -4.74
N ALA A 26 6.62 -2.00 -3.78
CA ALA A 26 8.05 -2.03 -4.02
C ALA A 26 8.50 -3.45 -4.36
N GLU A 27 9.36 -3.57 -5.38
CA GLU A 27 9.97 -4.85 -5.76
C GLU A 27 11.12 -5.22 -4.82
N ASP A 28 11.93 -4.22 -4.46
CA ASP A 28 13.10 -4.35 -3.60
C ASP A 28 13.20 -3.17 -2.62
N GLY A 29 14.26 -3.14 -1.82
CA GLY A 29 14.52 -2.05 -0.86
C GLY A 29 14.82 -0.69 -1.50
N ARG A 30 14.91 -0.60 -2.83
CA ARG A 30 15.10 0.66 -3.57
C ARG A 30 13.75 1.26 -4.00
N GLY A 31 12.69 0.46 -4.04
CA GLY A 31 11.32 0.91 -4.23
C GLY A 31 10.84 1.63 -2.98
N GLY A 32 10.78 2.96 -3.00
CA GLY A 32 10.34 3.76 -1.86
C GLY A 32 8.92 3.43 -1.35
N LEU A 33 8.60 3.90 -0.15
CA LEU A 33 7.34 3.63 0.53
C LEU A 33 6.14 4.41 -0.05
N LEU A 34 6.37 5.67 -0.42
CA LEU A 34 5.32 6.58 -0.87
C LEU A 34 5.30 6.63 -2.39
N ALA A 35 4.34 5.94 -2.99
CA ALA A 35 4.17 6.02 -4.42
C ALA A 35 3.62 7.38 -4.84
N ARG A 36 4.18 7.91 -5.93
CA ARG A 36 3.70 9.14 -6.54
C ARG A 36 2.31 8.89 -7.11
N ASN A 37 1.30 9.57 -6.59
CA ASN A 37 -0.08 9.44 -7.04
C ASN A 37 -0.51 10.74 -7.74
N PRO A 38 -0.60 10.76 -9.09
CA PRO A 38 -0.99 11.95 -9.84
C PRO A 38 -2.34 12.53 -9.42
N SER A 39 -3.24 11.72 -8.88
CA SER A 39 -4.53 12.18 -8.38
C SER A 39 -4.44 12.93 -7.05
N ARG A 40 -3.39 12.71 -6.25
CA ARG A 40 -3.06 13.52 -5.06
C ARG A 40 -2.37 14.83 -5.43
N GLU A 41 -1.77 14.89 -6.61
CA GLU A 41 -1.04 16.07 -7.13
C GLU A 41 -1.93 17.06 -7.89
N ARG A 42 -3.15 16.66 -8.28
CA ARG A 42 -4.18 17.59 -8.75
C ARG A 42 -4.72 18.41 -7.57
N ARG A 43 -3.90 19.35 -7.10
CA ARG A 43 -4.26 20.37 -6.11
C ARG A 43 -4.53 21.66 -6.88
N GLY A 44 -5.77 21.84 -7.28
CA GLY A 44 -6.20 23.08 -7.90
C GLY A 44 -7.71 23.26 -7.74
N PRO A 45 -8.19 24.49 -7.52
CA PRO A 45 -9.62 24.76 -7.58
C PRO A 45 -10.16 24.42 -8.97
N PHE A 46 -11.26 23.69 -9.03
CA PHE A 46 -12.03 23.53 -10.24
C PHE A 46 -13.01 24.70 -10.33
N ASN A 47 -12.73 25.63 -11.24
CA ASN A 47 -13.59 26.79 -11.47
C ASN A 47 -14.80 26.34 -12.29
N ILE A 48 -15.98 26.46 -11.69
CA ILE A 48 -17.25 26.15 -12.35
C ILE A 48 -17.90 27.48 -12.71
N THR A 49 -18.10 27.70 -14.00
CA THR A 49 -18.86 28.84 -14.53
C THR A 49 -20.19 28.31 -15.04
N PRO A 50 -21.28 28.43 -14.25
CA PRO A 50 -22.60 28.00 -14.69
C PRO A 50 -23.14 28.90 -15.82
N LYS A 51 -24.09 28.38 -16.62
CA LYS A 51 -24.75 29.16 -17.69
C LYS A 51 -25.61 30.31 -17.14
N THR A 52 -25.99 30.22 -15.87
CA THR A 52 -26.75 31.22 -15.12
C THR A 52 -26.26 31.19 -13.66
N GLY A 53 -25.88 32.34 -13.11
CA GLY A 53 -25.35 32.49 -11.74
C GLY A 53 -23.87 32.88 -11.68
N GLU A 54 -23.35 33.03 -10.47
CA GLU A 54 -21.96 33.41 -10.21
C GLU A 54 -21.00 32.22 -10.33
N SER A 55 -19.78 32.48 -10.80
CA SER A 55 -18.71 31.48 -10.83
C SER A 55 -18.26 31.13 -9.42
N PHE A 56 -18.03 29.84 -9.18
CA PHE A 56 -17.51 29.35 -7.90
C PHE A 56 -16.39 28.33 -8.09
N SER A 57 -15.51 28.23 -7.10
CA SER A 57 -14.37 27.34 -7.09
C SER A 57 -14.61 26.17 -6.14
N VAL A 58 -14.46 24.94 -6.63
CA VAL A 58 -14.57 23.72 -5.81
C VAL A 58 -13.23 22.99 -5.76
N PHE A 59 -12.82 22.60 -4.56
CA PHE A 59 -11.70 21.68 -4.37
C PHE A 59 -12.21 20.24 -4.40
N VAL A 60 -11.84 19.49 -5.44
CA VAL A 60 -12.24 18.09 -5.58
C VAL A 60 -11.00 17.19 -5.49
N ARG A 61 -11.12 16.10 -4.73
CA ARG A 61 -10.13 15.02 -4.68
C ARG A 61 -10.69 13.78 -5.36
N SER A 62 -9.90 13.11 -6.19
CA SER A 62 -10.29 11.79 -6.70
C SER A 62 -10.48 10.80 -5.55
N ARG A 63 -11.50 9.94 -5.65
CA ARG A 63 -11.68 8.85 -4.68
C ARG A 63 -10.46 7.94 -4.73
N LEU A 64 -9.88 7.65 -3.56
CA LEU A 64 -8.85 6.64 -3.45
C LEU A 64 -9.47 5.28 -3.80
N LYS A 65 -8.87 4.55 -4.73
CA LYS A 65 -9.26 3.16 -4.99
C LYS A 65 -8.79 2.33 -3.80
N HIS A 66 -9.69 1.98 -2.89
CA HIS A 66 -9.37 1.06 -1.81
C HIS A 66 -9.30 -0.35 -2.39
N PHE A 67 -8.10 -0.92 -2.47
CA PHE A 67 -7.94 -2.33 -2.82
C PHE A 67 -8.23 -3.16 -1.57
N SER A 68 -9.14 -4.13 -1.70
CA SER A 68 -9.34 -5.16 -0.69
C SER A 68 -8.29 -6.25 -0.93
N PHE A 69 -7.32 -6.38 -0.02
CA PHE A 69 -6.35 -7.49 0.00
C PHE A 69 -7.03 -8.87 0.05
N ARG A 70 -8.31 -8.92 0.43
CA ARG A 70 -9.12 -10.14 0.57
C ARG A 70 -10.25 -10.21 -0.46
N SER A 71 -10.11 -9.56 -1.62
CA SER A 71 -11.17 -9.59 -2.62
C SER A 71 -11.48 -11.05 -3.02
N PRO A 72 -12.76 -11.49 -3.05
CA PRO A 72 -13.17 -12.90 -3.30
C PRO A 72 -12.84 -13.47 -4.70
N GLY A 73 -11.81 -12.96 -5.38
CA GLY A 73 -11.30 -13.43 -6.67
C GLY A 73 -9.80 -13.72 -6.67
N ALA A 74 -9.11 -13.60 -5.52
CA ALA A 74 -7.67 -13.87 -5.42
C ALA A 74 -7.30 -15.34 -5.72
N GLY A 75 -8.27 -16.27 -5.67
CA GLY A 75 -8.09 -17.67 -6.10
C GLY A 75 -8.29 -17.92 -7.59
N LEU A 76 -8.73 -16.93 -8.39
CA LEU A 76 -9.06 -17.09 -9.82
C LEU A 76 -7.90 -16.74 -10.76
N GLY A 77 -6.64 -16.83 -10.30
CA GLY A 77 -5.47 -16.56 -11.14
C GLY A 77 -5.27 -15.07 -11.48
N ILE A 78 -5.90 -14.16 -10.72
CA ILE A 78 -5.62 -12.73 -10.84
C ILE A 78 -4.19 -12.49 -10.32
N PRO A 79 -3.25 -12.00 -11.14
CA PRO A 79 -1.86 -11.84 -10.72
C PRO A 79 -1.80 -10.90 -9.51
N LEU A 80 -1.08 -11.34 -8.46
CA LEU A 80 -0.66 -10.49 -7.35
C LEU A 80 0.01 -9.25 -7.94
N LYS A 81 -0.71 -8.12 -7.93
CA LYS A 81 -0.22 -6.82 -8.41
C LYS A 81 0.85 -6.20 -7.50
N HIS A 82 1.24 -6.92 -6.45
CA HIS A 82 2.09 -6.46 -5.37
C HIS A 82 3.41 -7.25 -5.38
N PRO A 83 4.51 -6.66 -5.90
CA PRO A 83 5.81 -7.32 -6.00
C PRO A 83 6.33 -7.84 -4.66
N LEU A 84 6.09 -7.12 -3.56
CA LEU A 84 6.55 -7.53 -2.24
C LEU A 84 5.99 -8.91 -1.83
N LEU A 85 4.70 -9.16 -2.13
CA LEU A 85 4.01 -10.40 -1.75
C LEU A 85 4.44 -11.63 -2.55
N LYS A 86 5.22 -11.44 -3.63
CA LYS A 86 5.79 -12.56 -4.40
C LYS A 86 7.05 -13.13 -3.74
N ARG A 87 7.59 -12.46 -2.71
CA ARG A 87 8.83 -12.85 -2.04
C ARG A 87 8.53 -13.74 -0.85
N ALA A 88 9.09 -14.95 -0.86
CA ALA A 88 8.88 -15.93 0.22
C ALA A 88 9.21 -15.35 1.63
N TRP A 89 10.24 -14.51 1.73
CA TRP A 89 10.62 -13.88 2.99
C TRP A 89 9.59 -12.85 3.49
N ALA A 90 8.97 -12.09 2.59
CA ALA A 90 7.94 -11.11 2.97
C ALA A 90 6.69 -11.77 3.58
N PHE A 91 6.38 -13.01 3.18
CA PHE A 91 5.29 -13.77 3.77
C PHE A 91 5.54 -14.09 5.25
N GLN A 92 6.78 -14.42 5.61
CA GLN A 92 7.17 -14.62 7.01
C GLN A 92 7.03 -13.33 7.82
N GLU A 93 7.44 -12.19 7.26
CA GLU A 93 7.31 -10.88 7.90
C GLU A 93 5.84 -10.50 8.15
N GLU A 94 4.95 -10.76 7.18
CA GLU A 94 3.51 -10.50 7.32
C GLU A 94 2.86 -11.39 8.38
N LEU A 95 3.24 -12.68 8.44
CA LEU A 95 2.75 -13.63 9.45
C LEU A 95 3.16 -13.26 10.88
N LEU A 96 4.39 -12.75 11.04
CA LEU A 96 4.93 -12.40 12.34
C LEU A 96 4.50 -11.00 12.81
N ALA A 97 4.14 -10.11 11.89
CA ALA A 97 3.67 -8.78 12.22
C ALA A 97 2.30 -8.81 12.91
N THR A 98 2.24 -8.35 14.16
CA THR A 98 0.95 -8.22 14.86
C THR A 98 0.11 -7.06 14.31
N ARG A 99 0.76 -6.04 13.74
CA ARG A 99 0.15 -4.80 13.24
C ARG A 99 0.94 -4.34 12.01
N ILE A 100 0.36 -4.51 10.83
CA ILE A 100 1.01 -4.17 9.56
C ILE A 100 0.20 -3.15 8.77
N VAL A 101 0.89 -2.16 8.21
CA VAL A 101 0.32 -1.14 7.33
C VAL A 101 0.93 -1.31 5.94
N HIS A 102 0.10 -1.70 4.99
CA HIS A 102 0.50 -1.83 3.60
C HIS A 102 0.38 -0.48 2.87
N PHE A 103 1.50 -0.04 2.29
CA PHE A 103 1.55 1.10 1.39
C PHE A 103 1.45 0.60 -0.05
N THR A 104 0.37 0.99 -0.70
CA THR A 104 0.04 0.70 -2.11
C THR A 104 -0.28 2.01 -2.85
N LYS A 105 -0.25 1.98 -4.18
CA LYS A 105 -0.48 3.08 -5.14
C LYS A 105 -1.93 3.57 -5.19
#